data_AF-A0A3P3XHH1-F1
#
_entry.id   AF-A0A3P3XHH1-F1
#
_cell.length_a   1.000
_cell.length_b   1.000
_cell.length_c   1.000
_cell.angle_alpha   90.00
_cell.angle_beta   90.00
_cell.angle_gamma   90.00
#
_symmetry.space_group_name_H-M   'P 1'
#
loop_
_entity.id
_entity.type
_entity.pdbx_description
1 polymer ?
#
loop_
_entity_poly.entity_id
_entity_poly.type
_entity_poly.pdbx_seq_one_letter_code
_entity_poly.pdbx_strand_id
1 'polypeptide(L)'
;MKCIFITQVRSRAEKAHARLLIDSIRAFGGPMRDCEIWVFATKPANEPCDDLEGLQVKVIPLSVQRKFMDYPFGDKVFTCATAEAMAASDTGSLIWLDPECLVVQPPLLFDLGGEFAAALRPVHVHNVGLLVSEPLDPFWKGIFRTVGIEDIEFAVESFVDRQAIRAYFNSHGLAVRPGNGLFRKWLKSFERLVSDREFQLEACCDNFRRLFLFQAVFSAVVVSDVEREKIRILPETYNYPYNLHEQIPAAWRAAALDDLVCLTYEGRTLAPCRVTDIEIHEPLRSWLETRKGQAFETAH
;
A
#
# COMPACT_ATOMS: atom_id res chain seq x y z
N MET A 1 6.02 7.38 -20.14
CA MET A 1 6.84 6.31 -19.54
C MET A 1 5.91 5.20 -19.09
N LYS A 2 6.38 3.96 -18.95
CA LYS A 2 5.51 2.82 -18.66
C LYS A 2 5.08 2.79 -17.19
N CYS A 3 3.80 2.56 -16.93
CA CYS A 3 3.26 2.27 -15.60
C CYS A 3 3.01 0.77 -15.45
N ILE A 4 3.34 0.23 -14.28
CA ILE A 4 3.13 -1.18 -13.94
C ILE A 4 2.50 -1.26 -12.56
N PHE A 5 1.33 -1.90 -12.46
CA PHE A 5 0.73 -2.24 -11.18
C PHE A 5 1.31 -3.55 -10.65
N ILE A 6 1.56 -3.62 -9.35
CA ILE A 6 2.06 -4.80 -8.66
C ILE A 6 1.22 -5.09 -7.43
N THR A 7 0.95 -6.37 -7.21
CA THR A 7 0.28 -6.89 -6.03
C THR A 7 0.78 -8.30 -5.74
N GLN A 8 0.35 -8.91 -4.64
CA GLN A 8 0.77 -10.26 -4.25
C GLN A 8 -0.41 -11.13 -3.82
N VAL A 9 -0.20 -12.44 -3.86
CA VAL A 9 -1.16 -13.43 -3.38
C VAL A 9 -0.44 -14.44 -2.50
N ARG A 10 -0.94 -14.63 -1.28
CA ARG A 10 -0.49 -15.66 -0.32
C ARG A 10 -1.57 -16.66 0.05
N SER A 11 -2.82 -16.44 -0.34
CA SER A 11 -3.90 -17.32 0.07
C SER A 11 -5.05 -17.25 -0.92
N ARG A 12 -5.95 -18.23 -0.84
CA ARG A 12 -7.20 -18.21 -1.60
C ARG A 12 -8.04 -16.96 -1.37
N ALA A 13 -8.08 -16.45 -0.13
CA ALA A 13 -8.82 -15.22 0.20
C ALA A 13 -8.18 -14.01 -0.49
N GLU A 14 -6.85 -13.86 -0.37
CA GLU A 14 -6.12 -12.79 -1.07
C GLU A 14 -6.20 -12.92 -2.59
N LYS A 15 -6.25 -14.13 -3.14
CA LYS A 15 -6.46 -14.32 -4.57
C LYS A 15 -7.80 -13.73 -5.01
N ALA A 16 -8.85 -13.92 -4.21
CA ALA A 16 -10.16 -13.36 -4.49
C ALA A 16 -10.13 -11.82 -4.43
N HIS A 17 -9.43 -11.25 -3.45
CA HIS A 17 -9.22 -9.80 -3.33
C HIS A 17 -8.39 -9.25 -4.51
N ALA A 18 -7.27 -9.89 -4.85
CA ALA A 18 -6.43 -9.52 -6.00
C ALA A 18 -7.20 -9.60 -7.32
N ARG A 19 -8.06 -10.62 -7.51
CA ARG A 19 -8.96 -10.69 -8.68
C ARG A 19 -9.89 -9.48 -8.74
N LEU A 20 -10.52 -9.11 -7.63
CA LEU A 20 -11.40 -7.95 -7.57
C LEU A 20 -10.62 -6.65 -7.88
N LEU A 21 -9.42 -6.48 -7.32
CA LEU A 21 -8.53 -5.37 -7.62
C LEU A 21 -8.21 -5.30 -9.13
N ILE A 22 -7.76 -6.41 -9.73
CA ILE A 22 -7.44 -6.48 -11.16
C ILE A 22 -8.64 -6.09 -12.01
N ASP A 23 -9.80 -6.70 -11.75
CA ASP A 23 -11.04 -6.40 -12.47
C ASP A 23 -11.40 -4.91 -12.34
N SER A 24 -11.20 -4.32 -11.16
CA SER A 24 -11.50 -2.91 -10.90
C SER A 24 -10.57 -1.97 -11.67
N ILE A 25 -9.28 -2.31 -11.79
CA ILE A 25 -8.32 -1.58 -12.63
C ILE A 25 -8.75 -1.65 -14.10
N ARG A 26 -9.14 -2.84 -14.58
CA ARG A 26 -9.60 -3.03 -15.97
C ARG A 26 -10.90 -2.26 -16.26
N ALA A 27 -11.82 -2.20 -15.30
CA ALA A 27 -13.11 -1.55 -15.47
C ALA A 27 -13.05 -0.02 -15.31
N PHE A 28 -12.35 0.46 -14.28
CA PHE A 28 -12.40 1.85 -13.83
C PHE A 28 -11.08 2.60 -13.98
N GLY A 29 -10.00 1.92 -14.37
CA GLY A 29 -8.66 2.53 -14.50
C GLY A 29 -8.54 3.57 -15.62
N GLY A 30 -9.55 3.73 -16.48
CA GLY A 30 -9.56 4.69 -17.57
C GLY A 30 -8.32 4.54 -18.46
N PRO A 31 -7.51 5.59 -18.69
CA PRO A 31 -6.25 5.50 -19.43
C PRO A 31 -5.24 4.48 -18.87
N MET A 32 -5.32 4.13 -17.59
CA MET A 32 -4.43 3.15 -16.95
C MET A 32 -4.98 1.72 -16.97
N ARG A 33 -6.18 1.50 -17.52
CA ARG A 33 -6.85 0.19 -17.53
C ARG A 33 -6.07 -0.88 -18.26
N ASP A 34 -5.21 -0.50 -19.21
CA ASP A 34 -4.44 -1.42 -20.06
C ASP A 34 -2.96 -1.50 -19.60
N CYS A 35 -2.60 -0.88 -18.48
CA CYS A 35 -1.27 -1.02 -17.90
C CYS A 35 -0.98 -2.48 -17.52
N GLU A 36 0.31 -2.85 -17.55
CA GLU A 36 0.72 -4.16 -17.08
C GLU A 36 0.41 -4.32 -15.58
N ILE A 37 -0.05 -5.50 -15.22
CA ILE A 37 -0.27 -5.88 -13.83
C ILE A 37 0.57 -7.13 -13.55
N TRP A 38 1.39 -7.08 -12.51
CA TRP A 38 2.16 -8.22 -12.04
C TRP A 38 1.59 -8.72 -10.72
N VAL A 39 1.30 -10.02 -10.68
CA VAL A 39 0.78 -10.69 -9.49
C VAL A 39 1.86 -11.64 -8.98
N PHE A 40 2.41 -11.36 -7.81
CA PHE A 40 3.42 -12.20 -7.19
C PHE A 40 2.74 -13.31 -6.37
N ALA A 41 2.78 -14.54 -6.88
CA ALA A 41 2.27 -15.72 -6.19
C ALA A 41 3.34 -16.22 -5.22
N THR A 42 3.15 -15.98 -3.93
CA THR A 42 4.19 -16.20 -2.91
C THR A 42 4.22 -17.65 -2.42
N LYS A 43 5.42 -18.16 -2.16
CA LYS A 43 5.68 -19.47 -1.54
C LYS A 43 6.06 -19.29 -0.06
N PRO A 44 5.71 -20.24 0.83
CA PRO A 44 5.23 -21.60 0.56
C PRO A 44 3.71 -21.73 0.35
N ALA A 45 2.96 -20.63 0.47
CA ALA A 45 1.51 -20.63 0.31
C ALA A 45 1.04 -21.30 -0.99
N ASN A 46 1.74 -21.03 -2.10
CA ASN A 46 1.59 -21.74 -3.38
C ASN A 46 0.14 -21.80 -3.87
N GLU A 47 -0.63 -20.74 -3.63
CA GLU A 47 -1.99 -20.59 -4.15
C GLU A 47 -1.92 -20.59 -5.69
N PRO A 48 -2.60 -21.52 -6.37
CA PRO A 48 -2.64 -21.53 -7.83
C PRO A 48 -3.27 -20.24 -8.34
N CYS A 49 -2.54 -19.50 -9.17
CA CYS A 49 -2.95 -18.19 -9.70
C CYS A 49 -3.13 -18.21 -11.22
N ASP A 50 -3.04 -19.38 -11.87
CA ASP A 50 -3.16 -19.53 -13.32
C ASP A 50 -4.51 -19.00 -13.85
N ASP A 51 -5.55 -19.06 -13.02
CA ASP A 51 -6.86 -18.51 -13.33
C ASP A 51 -6.86 -16.97 -13.47
N LEU A 52 -5.86 -16.28 -12.90
CA LEU A 52 -5.69 -14.83 -13.04
C LEU A 52 -5.05 -14.45 -14.38
N GLU A 53 -4.25 -15.31 -15.02
CA GLU A 53 -3.54 -14.98 -16.26
C GLU A 53 -4.48 -14.56 -17.40
N GLY A 54 -5.70 -15.12 -17.41
CA GLY A 54 -6.77 -14.73 -18.35
C GLY A 54 -7.21 -13.27 -18.25
N LEU A 55 -6.80 -12.52 -17.22
CA LEU A 55 -7.08 -11.09 -17.01
C LEU A 55 -5.99 -10.17 -17.58
N GLN A 56 -5.13 -10.68 -18.47
CA GLN A 56 -3.99 -9.96 -19.03
C GLN A 56 -3.02 -9.50 -17.93
N VAL A 57 -2.71 -10.39 -16.99
CA VAL A 57 -1.74 -10.14 -15.92
C VAL A 57 -0.57 -11.10 -16.04
N LYS A 58 0.59 -10.69 -15.52
CA LYS A 58 1.78 -11.54 -15.42
C LYS A 58 1.83 -12.15 -14.02
N VAL A 59 1.55 -13.45 -13.91
CA VAL A 59 1.72 -14.18 -12.65
C VAL A 59 3.19 -14.56 -12.49
N ILE A 60 3.79 -14.20 -11.36
CA ILE A 60 5.21 -14.42 -11.08
C ILE A 60 5.33 -15.24 -9.79
N PRO A 61 5.82 -16.49 -9.87
CA PRO A 61 6.13 -17.25 -8.68
C PRO A 61 7.25 -16.58 -7.88
N LEU A 62 7.04 -16.38 -6.58
CA LEU A 62 8.01 -15.72 -5.70
C LEU A 62 8.30 -16.56 -4.46
N SER A 63 9.53 -17.03 -4.34
CA SER A 63 10.03 -17.68 -3.13
C SER A 63 10.56 -16.62 -2.16
N VAL A 64 9.72 -16.18 -1.23
CA VAL A 64 10.11 -15.22 -0.20
C VAL A 64 11.04 -15.92 0.79
N GLN A 65 12.12 -15.22 1.19
CA GLN A 65 13.06 -15.77 2.17
C GLN A 65 12.36 -15.91 3.54
N ARG A 66 12.63 -17.02 4.24
CA ARG A 66 11.95 -17.35 5.51
C ARG A 66 11.99 -16.22 6.56
N LYS A 67 13.13 -15.54 6.68
CA LYS A 67 13.30 -14.40 7.60
C LYS A 67 12.29 -13.26 7.38
N PHE A 68 11.82 -13.08 6.15
CA PHE A 68 10.79 -12.08 5.82
C PHE A 68 9.38 -12.63 5.97
N MET A 69 9.18 -13.94 5.72
CA MET A 69 7.89 -14.60 5.95
C MET A 69 7.51 -14.63 7.44
N ASP A 70 8.49 -14.79 8.32
CA ASP A 70 8.27 -14.88 9.76
C ASP A 70 8.08 -13.50 10.43
N TYR A 71 8.11 -12.41 9.65
CA TYR A 71 7.90 -11.04 10.13
C TYR A 71 6.67 -10.42 9.48
N PRO A 72 5.81 -9.70 10.23
CA PRO A 72 4.64 -9.02 9.67
C PRO A 72 4.98 -8.17 8.43
N PHE A 73 4.30 -8.46 7.33
CA PHE A 73 4.45 -7.79 6.04
C PHE A 73 5.86 -7.81 5.41
N GLY A 74 6.78 -8.64 5.91
CA GLY A 74 8.14 -8.72 5.34
C GLY A 74 8.14 -9.27 3.90
N ASP A 75 7.18 -10.14 3.59
CA ASP A 75 6.90 -10.63 2.25
C ASP A 75 6.51 -9.50 1.28
N LYS A 76 5.67 -8.55 1.71
CA LYS A 76 5.34 -7.34 0.92
C LYS A 76 6.59 -6.52 0.61
N VAL A 77 7.44 -6.29 1.61
CA VAL A 77 8.72 -5.58 1.41
C VAL A 77 9.58 -6.30 0.36
N PHE A 78 9.69 -7.62 0.48
CA PHE A 78 10.46 -8.45 -0.45
C PHE A 78 9.88 -8.46 -1.87
N THR A 79 8.55 -8.55 -1.99
CA THR A 79 7.83 -8.48 -3.27
C THR A 79 8.08 -7.15 -3.98
N CYS A 80 7.91 -6.02 -3.28
CA CYS A 80 8.15 -4.69 -3.84
C CYS A 80 9.59 -4.54 -4.35
N ALA A 81 10.58 -4.97 -3.57
CA ALA A 81 11.98 -4.91 -3.97
C ALA A 81 12.30 -5.81 -5.17
N THR A 82 11.67 -6.99 -5.24
CA THR A 82 11.81 -7.90 -6.38
C THR A 82 11.20 -7.29 -7.65
N ALA A 83 10.01 -6.71 -7.54
CA ALA A 83 9.36 -6.01 -8.64
C ALA A 83 10.21 -4.84 -9.15
N GLU A 84 10.80 -4.05 -8.25
CA GLU A 84 11.69 -2.96 -8.62
C GLU A 84 12.93 -3.45 -9.38
N ALA A 85 13.52 -4.57 -8.97
CA ALA A 85 14.66 -5.16 -9.65
C ALA A 85 14.32 -5.74 -11.05
N MET A 86 13.05 -6.12 -11.27
CA MET A 86 12.57 -6.63 -12.55
C MET A 86 12.14 -5.53 -13.52
N ALA A 87 11.87 -4.32 -13.03
CA ALA A 87 11.41 -3.22 -13.85
C ALA A 87 12.47 -2.81 -14.88
N ALA A 88 12.05 -2.67 -16.14
CA ALA A 88 12.91 -2.17 -17.21
C ALA A 88 13.26 -0.69 -16.98
N SER A 89 14.36 -0.22 -17.58
CA SER A 89 14.86 1.14 -17.41
C SER A 89 13.89 2.24 -17.91
N ASP A 90 12.94 1.90 -18.76
CA ASP A 90 11.88 2.78 -19.28
C ASP A 90 10.59 2.78 -18.43
N THR A 91 10.57 2.01 -17.34
CA THR A 91 9.45 2.00 -16.38
C THR A 91 9.47 3.29 -15.57
N GLY A 92 8.46 4.13 -15.77
CA GLY A 92 8.34 5.42 -15.09
C GLY A 92 7.67 5.34 -13.73
N SER A 93 6.78 4.36 -13.53
CA SER A 93 6.05 4.19 -12.27
C SER A 93 5.77 2.73 -12.00
N LEU A 94 6.17 2.28 -10.81
CA LEU A 94 5.84 0.98 -10.26
C LEU A 94 4.89 1.20 -9.10
N ILE A 95 3.67 0.70 -9.25
CA ILE A 95 2.51 1.06 -8.45
C ILE A 95 2.12 -0.15 -7.61
N TRP A 96 2.36 -0.08 -6.31
CA TRP A 96 1.90 -1.10 -5.37
C TRP A 96 0.47 -0.82 -4.94
N LEU A 97 -0.38 -1.85 -5.00
CA LEU A 97 -1.70 -1.87 -4.38
C LEU A 97 -1.86 -3.19 -3.60
N ASP A 98 -2.22 -3.09 -2.32
CA ASP A 98 -2.57 -4.25 -1.50
C ASP A 98 -3.77 -4.97 -2.14
N PRO A 99 -3.90 -6.31 -1.98
CA PRO A 99 -5.00 -7.07 -2.59
C PRO A 99 -6.39 -6.55 -2.19
N GLU A 100 -6.52 -5.98 -1.00
CA GLU A 100 -7.76 -5.39 -0.48
C GLU A 100 -7.97 -3.93 -0.90
N CYS A 101 -7.24 -3.46 -1.91
CA CYS A 101 -7.56 -2.21 -2.59
C CYS A 101 -8.63 -2.40 -3.67
N LEU A 102 -9.42 -1.36 -3.93
CA LEU A 102 -10.35 -1.28 -5.06
C LEU A 102 -10.15 0.03 -5.81
N VAL A 103 -10.06 -0.02 -7.14
CA VAL A 103 -10.03 1.16 -8.02
C VAL A 103 -11.44 1.43 -8.53
N VAL A 104 -11.94 2.64 -8.31
CA VAL A 104 -13.33 3.02 -8.65
C VAL A 104 -13.39 4.18 -9.65
N GLN A 105 -12.29 4.92 -9.80
CA GLN A 105 -12.08 5.93 -10.86
C GLN A 105 -10.63 5.85 -11.39
N PRO A 106 -10.28 6.49 -12.52
CA PRO A 106 -8.94 6.43 -13.10
C PRO A 106 -7.85 6.93 -12.12
N PRO A 107 -6.89 6.08 -11.70
CA PRO A 107 -5.95 6.43 -10.64
C PRO A 107 -4.69 7.14 -11.17
N LEU A 108 -4.91 8.18 -11.98
CA LEU A 108 -3.90 8.88 -12.79
C LEU A 108 -2.73 9.43 -11.97
N LEU A 109 -2.94 9.73 -10.69
CA LEU A 109 -1.88 10.28 -9.83
C LEU A 109 -0.86 9.25 -9.36
N PHE A 110 -1.03 7.96 -9.69
CA PHE A 110 0.04 6.98 -9.56
C PHE A 110 1.06 7.06 -10.70
N ASP A 111 0.71 7.65 -11.86
CA ASP A 111 1.71 7.97 -12.89
C ASP A 111 2.54 9.17 -12.42
N LEU A 112 3.81 8.92 -12.12
CA LEU A 112 4.76 9.89 -11.58
C LEU A 112 5.24 10.90 -12.64
N GLY A 113 4.97 10.66 -13.93
CA GLY A 113 5.45 11.50 -15.02
C GLY A 113 6.98 11.61 -15.01
N GLY A 114 7.52 12.80 -15.29
CA GLY A 114 8.95 13.13 -15.08
C GLY A 114 9.20 13.93 -13.79
N GLU A 115 8.15 14.28 -13.07
CA GLU A 115 8.19 15.28 -12.00
C GLU A 115 8.44 14.66 -10.63
N PHE A 116 7.85 13.49 -10.36
CA PHE A 116 7.83 12.88 -9.04
C PHE A 116 8.69 11.62 -8.96
N ALA A 117 9.18 11.31 -7.77
CA ALA A 117 9.90 10.07 -7.47
C ALA A 117 9.03 9.08 -6.67
N ALA A 118 8.04 9.59 -5.94
CA ALA A 118 7.06 8.78 -5.22
C ALA A 118 5.69 9.46 -5.17
N ALA A 119 4.63 8.66 -5.07
CA ALA A 119 3.27 9.12 -4.78
C ALA A 119 2.69 8.30 -3.63
N LEU A 120 2.31 8.98 -2.55
CA LEU A 120 2.02 8.39 -1.24
C LEU A 120 0.88 9.14 -0.55
N ARG A 121 0.16 8.45 0.34
CA ARG A 121 -0.78 9.10 1.27
C ARG A 121 -0.18 9.10 2.68
N PRO A 122 -0.32 10.17 3.47
CA PRO A 122 -0.11 10.10 4.92
C PRO A 122 -0.91 8.96 5.55
N VAL A 123 -0.45 8.46 6.69
CA VAL A 123 -1.19 7.43 7.44
C VAL A 123 -2.58 7.90 7.85
N HIS A 124 -3.48 6.94 8.05
CA HIS A 124 -4.86 7.24 8.43
C HIS A 124 -4.98 7.66 9.90
N VAL A 125 -4.30 6.95 10.79
CA VAL A 125 -4.22 7.25 12.23
C VAL A 125 -2.74 7.35 12.57
N HIS A 126 -2.34 8.21 13.51
CA HIS A 126 -0.92 8.39 13.82
C HIS A 126 -0.24 7.05 14.19
N ASN A 127 -0.90 6.19 14.98
CA ASN A 127 -0.38 4.88 15.41
C ASN A 127 1.03 4.99 16.00
N VAL A 128 2.02 4.35 15.38
CA VAL A 128 3.44 4.46 15.77
C VAL A 128 4.10 5.74 15.26
N GLY A 129 3.39 6.57 14.50
CA GLY A 129 3.84 7.86 14.01
C GLY A 129 4.11 8.82 15.15
N LEU A 130 5.14 9.66 14.97
CA LEU A 130 5.63 10.56 16.00
C LEU A 130 5.13 11.99 15.76
N LEU A 131 4.56 12.62 16.78
CA LEU A 131 4.11 14.02 16.67
C LEU A 131 5.29 14.95 16.41
N VAL A 132 5.07 16.03 15.66
CA VAL A 132 6.13 17.02 15.36
C VAL A 132 6.70 17.65 16.64
N SER A 133 5.87 17.82 17.66
CA SER A 133 6.26 18.41 18.96
C SER A 133 7.04 17.45 19.87
N GLU A 134 7.04 16.15 19.58
CA GLU A 134 7.63 15.14 20.45
C GLU A 134 9.10 14.87 20.07
N PRO A 135 9.95 14.52 21.05
CA PRO A 135 11.30 14.05 20.76
C PRO A 135 11.26 12.66 20.10
N LEU A 136 12.30 12.31 19.36
CA LEU A 136 12.43 10.96 18.79
C LEU A 136 12.46 9.89 19.89
N ASP A 137 11.56 8.91 19.77
CA ASP A 137 11.54 7.72 20.61
C ASP A 137 12.59 6.69 20.15
N PRO A 138 12.89 5.64 20.95
CA PRO A 138 13.87 4.63 20.58
C PRO A 138 13.54 3.91 19.26
N PHE A 139 12.25 3.74 18.94
CA PHE A 139 11.79 3.09 17.71
C PHE A 139 12.19 3.89 16.47
N TRP A 140 11.82 5.17 16.40
CA TRP A 140 12.18 6.04 15.29
C TRP A 140 13.68 6.36 15.24
N LYS A 141 14.35 6.52 16.40
CA LYS A 141 15.82 6.67 16.44
C LYS A 141 16.53 5.48 15.79
N GLY A 142 16.08 4.25 16.06
CA GLY A 142 16.63 3.05 15.43
C GLY A 142 16.43 3.04 13.91
N ILE A 143 15.23 3.40 13.46
CA ILE A 143 14.88 3.47 12.03
C ILE A 143 15.71 4.55 11.32
N PHE A 144 15.76 5.77 11.86
CA PHE A 144 16.47 6.90 11.26
C PHE A 144 17.96 6.64 11.14
N ARG A 145 18.58 6.13 12.21
CA ARG A 145 19.98 5.68 12.19
C ARG A 145 20.24 4.59 11.15
N THR A 146 19.27 3.70 10.92
CA THR A 146 19.40 2.63 9.90
C THR A 146 19.40 3.20 8.48
N VAL A 147 18.57 4.21 8.21
CA VAL A 147 18.50 4.87 6.89
C VAL A 147 19.52 6.02 6.74
N GLY A 148 20.22 6.40 7.81
CA GLY A 148 21.31 7.37 7.79
C GLY A 148 20.89 8.82 8.00
N ILE A 149 19.77 9.07 8.67
CA ILE A 149 19.30 10.42 9.03
C ILE A 149 19.23 10.58 10.55
N GLU A 150 19.25 11.84 11.03
CA GLU A 150 19.15 12.15 12.46
C GLU A 150 17.73 12.49 12.89
N ASP A 151 17.00 13.25 12.07
CA ASP A 151 15.59 13.60 12.24
C ASP A 151 14.96 13.90 10.86
N ILE A 152 13.64 14.09 10.84
CA ILE A 152 12.85 14.52 9.69
C ILE A 152 12.09 15.79 10.05
N GLU A 153 12.36 16.88 9.32
CA GLU A 153 11.58 18.12 9.44
C GLU A 153 10.27 18.08 8.64
N PHE A 154 10.18 17.20 7.64
CA PHE A 154 8.96 17.05 6.86
C PHE A 154 7.81 16.53 7.74
N ALA A 155 6.78 17.35 7.92
CA ALA A 155 5.56 17.00 8.61
C ALA A 155 4.41 16.69 7.64
N VAL A 156 3.55 15.77 8.06
CA VAL A 156 2.28 15.42 7.40
C VAL A 156 1.17 15.39 8.46
N GLU A 157 -0.08 15.40 8.00
CA GLU A 157 -1.24 15.25 8.88
C GLU A 157 -1.87 13.88 8.67
N SER A 158 -2.12 13.15 9.76
CA SER A 158 -2.85 11.88 9.69
C SER A 158 -4.34 12.13 9.39
N PHE A 159 -4.94 11.24 8.60
CA PHE A 159 -6.23 11.55 7.97
C PHE A 159 -7.45 11.55 8.92
N VAL A 160 -7.54 10.56 9.81
CA VAL A 160 -8.70 10.30 10.67
C VAL A 160 -8.64 11.15 11.93
N ASP A 161 -7.50 11.15 12.62
CA ASP A 161 -7.27 11.80 13.92
C ASP A 161 -6.59 13.18 13.82
N ARG A 162 -6.25 13.63 12.60
CA ARG A 162 -5.77 14.99 12.28
C ARG A 162 -4.56 15.43 13.11
N GLN A 163 -3.66 14.51 13.36
CA GLN A 163 -2.45 14.78 14.12
C GLN A 163 -1.33 15.25 13.18
N ALA A 164 -0.68 16.35 13.53
CA ALA A 164 0.55 16.79 12.88
C ALA A 164 1.71 15.89 13.32
N ILE A 165 2.16 15.03 12.43
CA ILE A 165 3.21 14.05 12.68
C ILE A 165 4.39 14.26 11.74
N ARG A 166 5.58 13.80 12.15
CA ARG A 166 6.70 13.63 11.22
C ARG A 166 6.27 12.69 10.09
N ALA A 167 6.83 12.90 8.90
CA ALA A 167 6.44 12.22 7.68
C ALA A 167 6.34 10.70 7.85
N TYR A 168 5.09 10.22 7.84
CA TYR A 168 4.74 8.82 7.99
C TYR A 168 3.59 8.51 7.04
N PHE A 169 3.83 7.57 6.13
CA PHE A 169 2.96 7.31 4.99
C PHE A 169 2.32 5.94 5.10
N ASN A 170 1.06 5.85 4.68
CA ASN A 170 0.37 4.58 4.50
C ASN A 170 1.01 3.81 3.32
N SER A 171 1.00 2.48 3.41
CA SER A 171 1.62 1.61 2.43
C SER A 171 0.65 0.76 1.58
N HIS A 172 -0.66 0.96 1.68
CA HIS A 172 -1.67 0.12 1.03
C HIS A 172 -1.73 0.39 -0.46
N GLY A 173 -1.65 1.67 -0.86
CA GLY A 173 -1.49 2.08 -2.24
C GLY A 173 -0.46 3.19 -2.40
N LEU A 174 0.52 2.97 -3.27
CA LEU A 174 1.63 3.90 -3.51
C LEU A 174 2.30 3.65 -4.86
N ALA A 175 3.03 4.65 -5.35
CA ALA A 175 3.88 4.49 -6.53
C ALA A 175 5.31 4.98 -6.27
N VAL A 176 6.29 4.30 -6.85
CA VAL A 176 7.70 4.72 -6.85
C VAL A 176 8.27 4.70 -8.25
N ARG A 177 9.29 5.54 -8.50
CA ARG A 177 10.11 5.46 -9.72
C ARG A 177 11.17 4.37 -9.52
N PRO A 178 11.16 3.26 -10.29
CA PRO A 178 12.09 2.15 -10.06
C PRO A 178 13.57 2.53 -10.10
N GLY A 179 13.92 3.49 -10.96
CA GLY A 179 15.29 4.00 -11.10
C GLY A 179 15.87 4.60 -9.81
N ASN A 180 15.04 5.02 -8.85
CA ASN A 180 15.48 5.59 -7.58
C ASN A 180 15.87 4.52 -6.54
N GLY A 181 15.44 3.27 -6.73
CA GLY A 181 15.82 2.15 -5.87
C GLY A 181 15.15 2.14 -4.48
N LEU A 182 14.02 2.84 -4.31
CA LEU A 182 13.36 3.02 -3.01
C LEU A 182 12.91 1.69 -2.41
N PHE A 183 12.35 0.77 -3.20
CA PHE A 183 11.90 -0.52 -2.66
C PHE A 183 13.06 -1.44 -2.30
N ARG A 184 14.17 -1.44 -3.06
CA ARG A 184 15.36 -2.20 -2.68
C ARG A 184 16.02 -1.64 -1.43
N LYS A 185 16.06 -0.32 -1.27
CA LYS A 185 16.55 0.33 -0.03
C LYS A 185 15.63 0.03 1.15
N TRP A 186 14.32 0.01 0.93
CA TRP A 186 13.35 -0.44 1.92
C TRP A 186 13.65 -1.85 2.42
N LEU A 187 13.81 -2.82 1.51
CA LEU A 187 14.17 -4.19 1.88
C LEU A 187 15.48 -4.26 2.66
N LYS A 188 16.52 -3.56 2.20
CA LYS A 188 17.83 -3.54 2.89
C LYS A 188 17.73 -2.98 4.30
N SER A 189 17.04 -1.85 4.49
CA SER A 189 16.87 -1.21 5.80
C SER A 189 15.98 -2.04 6.72
N PHE A 190 14.90 -2.60 6.19
CA PHE A 190 14.01 -3.49 6.92
C PHE A 190 14.74 -4.75 7.40
N GLU A 191 15.53 -5.39 6.53
CA GLU A 191 16.33 -6.55 6.89
C GLU A 191 17.31 -6.25 8.02
N ARG A 192 17.98 -5.09 7.99
CA ARG A 192 18.90 -4.68 9.07
C ARG A 192 18.17 -4.59 10.41
N LEU A 193 16.99 -3.96 10.44
CA LEU A 193 16.21 -3.78 11.67
C LEU A 193 15.57 -5.07 12.18
N VAL A 194 15.09 -5.94 11.28
CA VAL A 194 14.58 -7.27 11.66
C VAL A 194 15.69 -8.16 12.23
N SER A 195 16.93 -8.01 11.73
CA SER A 195 18.08 -8.79 12.19
C SER A 195 18.79 -8.18 13.40
N ASP A 196 18.46 -6.94 13.78
CA ASP A 196 19.03 -6.25 14.93
C ASP A 196 18.32 -6.69 16.21
N ARG A 197 18.98 -7.59 16.95
CA ARG A 197 18.42 -8.16 18.17
C ARG A 197 18.22 -7.12 19.27
N GLU A 198 19.10 -6.12 19.39
CA GLU A 198 18.97 -5.07 20.41
C GLU A 198 17.77 -4.18 20.08
N PHE A 199 17.66 -3.73 18.82
CA PHE A 199 16.51 -2.97 18.36
C PHE A 199 15.18 -3.73 18.56
N GLN A 200 15.13 -5.01 18.20
CA GLN A 200 13.92 -5.82 18.37
C GLN A 200 13.56 -6.06 19.85
N LEU A 201 14.53 -6.15 20.76
CA LEU A 201 14.27 -6.38 22.19
C LEU A 201 13.94 -5.10 22.97
N GLU A 202 14.48 -3.96 22.55
CA GLU A 202 14.39 -2.72 23.32
C GLU A 202 13.45 -1.69 22.70
N ALA A 203 13.51 -1.50 21.38
CA ALA A 203 12.80 -0.44 20.69
C ALA A 203 11.58 -0.92 19.88
N CYS A 204 11.56 -2.19 19.45
CA CYS A 204 10.50 -2.80 18.65
C CYS A 204 9.97 -4.09 19.30
N CYS A 205 9.86 -4.10 20.62
CA CYS A 205 9.58 -5.31 21.41
C CYS A 205 8.10 -5.71 21.46
N ASP A 206 7.19 -4.77 21.25
CA ASP A 206 5.75 -5.01 21.28
C ASP A 206 5.20 -5.37 19.88
N ASN A 207 4.12 -6.14 19.87
CA ASN A 207 3.50 -6.61 18.62
C ASN A 207 3.01 -5.46 17.74
N PHE A 208 2.64 -4.32 18.31
CA PHE A 208 2.12 -3.18 17.58
C PHE A 208 3.23 -2.49 16.77
N ARG A 209 4.38 -2.20 17.38
CA ARG A 209 5.56 -1.68 16.66
C ARG A 209 6.09 -2.65 15.62
N ARG A 210 6.11 -3.96 15.92
CA ARG A 210 6.50 -4.99 14.94
C ARG A 210 5.57 -5.00 13.74
N LEU A 211 4.26 -4.86 13.97
CA LEU A 211 3.25 -4.82 12.91
C LEU A 211 3.48 -3.63 11.96
N PHE A 212 3.85 -2.46 12.48
CA PHE A 212 4.03 -1.23 11.69
C PHE A 212 5.47 -0.96 11.24
N LEU A 213 6.45 -1.80 11.59
CA LEU A 213 7.86 -1.58 11.26
C LEU A 213 8.07 -1.41 9.74
N PHE A 214 7.46 -2.27 8.92
CA PHE A 214 7.60 -2.20 7.46
C PHE A 214 7.21 -0.82 6.92
N GLN A 215 6.09 -0.26 7.38
CA GLN A 215 5.56 1.02 6.93
C GLN A 215 6.40 2.20 7.45
N ALA A 216 6.86 2.14 8.70
CA ALA A 216 7.70 3.17 9.29
C ALA A 216 9.07 3.24 8.58
N VAL A 217 9.68 2.09 8.30
CA VAL A 217 10.95 2.01 7.55
C VAL A 217 10.80 2.55 6.14
N PHE A 218 9.70 2.23 5.44
CA PHE A 218 9.49 2.77 4.10
C PHE A 218 9.40 4.29 4.11
N SER A 219 8.66 4.85 5.07
CA SER A 219 8.51 6.29 5.22
C SER A 219 9.86 6.98 5.44
N ALA A 220 10.70 6.41 6.31
CA ALA A 220 12.05 6.91 6.55
C ALA A 220 12.98 6.79 5.33
N VAL A 221 12.85 5.73 4.53
CA VAL A 221 13.61 5.58 3.26
C VAL A 221 13.18 6.61 2.23
N VAL A 222 11.88 6.88 2.10
CA VAL A 222 11.39 7.88 1.13
C VAL A 222 11.96 9.25 1.47
N VAL A 223 11.83 9.69 2.72
CA VAL A 223 12.24 11.04 3.13
C VAL A 223 13.75 11.20 3.30
N SER A 224 14.52 10.11 3.44
CA SER A 224 15.99 10.19 3.41
C SER A 224 16.52 10.42 1.99
N ASP A 225 15.79 9.97 0.97
CA ASP A 225 16.33 9.82 -0.39
C ASP A 225 15.61 10.67 -1.44
N VAL A 226 14.46 11.23 -1.09
CA VAL A 226 13.61 11.99 -2.01
C VAL A 226 13.36 13.37 -1.45
N GLU A 227 13.73 14.39 -2.22
CA GLU A 227 13.37 15.78 -1.94
C GLU A 227 11.85 15.92 -1.78
N ARG A 228 11.40 16.71 -0.81
CA ARG A 228 9.98 16.85 -0.46
C ARG A 228 9.13 17.18 -1.69
N GLU A 229 9.61 18.05 -2.57
CA GLU A 229 8.93 18.53 -3.77
C GLU A 229 8.76 17.42 -4.82
N LYS A 230 9.54 16.34 -4.71
CA LYS A 230 9.46 15.14 -5.55
C LYS A 230 8.57 14.05 -4.97
N ILE A 231 7.99 14.27 -3.79
CA ILE A 231 7.00 13.40 -3.16
C ILE A 231 5.62 13.97 -3.44
N ARG A 232 4.82 13.25 -4.24
CA ARG A 232 3.41 13.59 -4.45
C ARG A 232 2.60 13.08 -3.27
N ILE A 233 1.99 14.00 -2.52
CA ILE A 233 0.95 13.65 -1.56
C ILE A 233 -0.36 13.42 -2.33
N LEU A 234 -0.86 12.19 -2.26
CA LEU A 234 -2.10 11.79 -2.91
C LEU A 234 -3.31 12.41 -2.19
N PRO A 235 -4.35 12.85 -2.94
CA PRO A 235 -5.59 13.36 -2.36
C PRO A 235 -6.31 12.33 -1.50
N GLU A 236 -7.24 12.79 -0.65
CA GLU A 236 -7.99 11.92 0.25
C GLU A 236 -8.90 10.88 -0.44
N THR A 237 -9.19 11.10 -1.73
CA THR A 237 -9.90 10.16 -2.60
C THR A 237 -9.05 8.93 -3.00
N TYR A 238 -7.73 8.98 -2.81
CA TYR A 238 -6.83 7.85 -3.05
C TYR A 238 -6.56 7.09 -1.76
N ASN A 239 -6.64 5.77 -1.82
CA ASN A 239 -6.35 4.88 -0.71
C ASN A 239 -7.18 5.24 0.53
N TYR A 240 -8.48 5.48 0.33
CA TYR A 240 -9.43 5.81 1.39
C TYR A 240 -9.63 4.61 2.34
N PRO A 241 -9.53 4.78 3.67
CA PRO A 241 -9.63 3.67 4.62
C PRO A 241 -11.08 3.35 4.92
N TYR A 242 -11.72 2.55 4.08
CA TYR A 242 -13.13 2.20 4.26
C TYR A 242 -13.36 1.39 5.54
N ASN A 243 -12.37 0.61 5.99
CA ASN A 243 -12.35 -0.02 7.33
C ASN A 243 -12.46 0.97 8.50
N LEU A 244 -12.08 2.23 8.31
CA LEU A 244 -12.16 3.29 9.31
C LEU A 244 -13.30 4.29 9.04
N HIS A 245 -14.21 4.01 8.10
CA HIS A 245 -15.23 4.95 7.62
C HIS A 245 -15.99 5.66 8.75
N GLU A 246 -16.47 4.91 9.74
CA GLU A 246 -17.23 5.43 10.86
C GLU A 246 -16.40 6.33 11.81
N GLN A 247 -15.08 6.13 11.83
CA GLN A 247 -14.14 6.91 12.65
C GLN A 247 -13.74 8.23 11.99
N ILE A 248 -13.91 8.35 10.66
CA ILE A 248 -13.58 9.56 9.92
C ILE A 248 -14.59 10.66 10.25
N PRO A 249 -14.20 11.85 10.71
CA PRO A 249 -15.14 12.95 10.93
C PRO A 249 -15.99 13.31 9.71
N ALA A 250 -17.26 13.59 9.96
CA ALA A 250 -18.28 13.75 8.91
C ALA A 250 -17.92 14.80 7.85
N ALA A 251 -17.15 15.84 8.21
CA ALA A 251 -16.76 16.91 7.30
C ALA A 251 -15.85 16.48 6.14
N TRP A 252 -15.16 15.33 6.26
CA TRP A 252 -14.26 14.81 5.21
C TRP A 252 -14.45 13.31 4.97
N ARG A 253 -15.59 12.78 5.42
CA ARG A 253 -16.03 11.42 5.10
C ARG A 253 -16.62 11.42 3.70
N ALA A 254 -16.26 10.43 2.87
CA ALA A 254 -16.85 10.29 1.55
C ALA A 254 -18.36 9.98 1.67
N ALA A 255 -19.17 10.57 0.79
CA ALA A 255 -20.61 10.32 0.76
C ALA A 255 -20.93 9.02 0.00
N ALA A 256 -20.25 8.81 -1.12
CA ALA A 256 -20.34 7.58 -1.91
C ALA A 256 -18.96 6.93 -2.13
N LEU A 257 -18.94 5.60 -2.32
CA LEU A 257 -17.72 4.91 -2.77
C LEU A 257 -17.26 5.45 -4.14
N ASP A 258 -18.22 5.84 -4.98
CA ASP A 258 -17.98 6.38 -6.31
C ASP A 258 -17.26 7.74 -6.29
N ASP A 259 -17.26 8.47 -5.18
CA ASP A 259 -16.52 9.75 -5.04
C ASP A 259 -15.01 9.53 -4.87
N LEU A 260 -14.60 8.29 -4.60
CA LEU A 260 -13.21 7.92 -4.37
C LEU A 260 -12.53 7.58 -5.70
N VAL A 261 -11.21 7.55 -5.68
CA VAL A 261 -10.39 7.04 -6.79
C VAL A 261 -9.95 5.61 -6.50
N CYS A 262 -9.46 5.38 -5.30
CA CYS A 262 -9.25 4.04 -4.78
C CYS A 262 -9.43 4.00 -3.26
N LEU A 263 -9.79 2.83 -2.75
CA LEU A 263 -9.99 2.58 -1.32
C LEU A 263 -9.31 1.29 -0.88
N THR A 264 -8.99 1.19 0.41
CA THR A 264 -8.67 -0.05 1.11
C THR A 264 -9.88 -0.44 1.96
N TYR A 265 -10.39 -1.66 1.81
CA TYR A 265 -11.61 -2.09 2.50
C TYR A 265 -11.36 -3.02 3.68
N GLU A 266 -10.19 -3.67 3.78
CA GLU A 266 -9.71 -4.45 4.95
C GLU A 266 -10.81 -5.13 5.78
N GLY A 267 -11.22 -6.32 5.34
CA GLY A 267 -12.23 -7.11 6.04
C GLY A 267 -13.67 -6.58 5.94
N ARG A 268 -13.90 -5.39 5.38
CA ARG A 268 -15.27 -4.91 5.10
C ARG A 268 -15.83 -5.54 3.84
N THR A 269 -17.14 -5.82 3.87
CA THR A 269 -17.87 -6.26 2.69
C THR A 269 -18.08 -5.10 1.72
N LEU A 270 -17.96 -5.39 0.42
CA LEU A 270 -18.34 -4.51 -0.67
C LEU A 270 -19.61 -5.01 -1.40
N ALA A 271 -20.29 -6.02 -0.86
CA ALA A 271 -21.53 -6.51 -1.45
C ALA A 271 -22.62 -5.41 -1.30
N PRO A 272 -23.18 -4.84 -2.38
CA PRO A 272 -24.01 -3.64 -2.26
C PRO A 272 -25.27 -3.81 -1.41
N CYS A 273 -25.82 -5.03 -1.31
CA CYS A 273 -26.96 -5.32 -0.45
C CYS A 273 -26.62 -5.38 1.06
N ARG A 274 -25.34 -5.41 1.42
CA ARG A 274 -24.84 -5.48 2.80
C ARG A 274 -24.13 -4.20 3.24
N VAL A 275 -23.84 -3.29 2.32
CA VAL A 275 -23.26 -1.97 2.63
C VAL A 275 -24.38 -1.02 3.01
N THR A 276 -24.28 -0.40 4.19
CA THR A 276 -25.35 0.44 4.76
C THR A 276 -24.88 1.80 5.25
N ASP A 277 -23.57 2.03 5.31
CA ASP A 277 -22.96 3.22 5.93
C ASP A 277 -22.34 4.19 4.91
N ILE A 278 -22.26 3.81 3.63
CA ILE A 278 -21.83 4.66 2.52
C ILE A 278 -22.64 4.36 1.27
N GLU A 279 -22.89 5.36 0.42
CA GLU A 279 -23.62 5.18 -0.83
C GLU A 279 -22.79 4.43 -1.88
N ILE A 280 -23.47 3.67 -2.75
CA ILE A 280 -22.88 3.02 -3.92
C ILE A 280 -23.79 3.29 -5.11
N HIS A 281 -23.28 4.04 -6.08
CA HIS A 281 -23.98 4.48 -7.27
C HIS A 281 -23.62 3.65 -8.50
N GLU A 282 -24.30 3.91 -9.61
CA GLU A 282 -23.95 3.31 -10.89
C GLU A 282 -22.78 4.07 -11.54
N PRO A 283 -21.85 3.37 -12.23
CA PRO A 283 -21.91 1.95 -12.60
C PRO A 283 -21.29 0.98 -11.57
N LEU A 284 -20.73 1.47 -10.46
CA LEU A 284 -20.01 0.64 -9.47
C LEU A 284 -20.92 -0.39 -8.82
N ARG A 285 -22.16 0.00 -8.49
CA ARG A 285 -23.15 -0.87 -7.85
C ARG A 285 -23.42 -2.12 -8.68
N SER A 286 -23.89 -1.95 -9.93
CA SER A 286 -24.15 -3.10 -10.81
C SER A 286 -22.88 -3.91 -11.05
N TRP A 287 -21.72 -3.26 -11.16
CA TRP A 287 -20.44 -3.95 -11.34
C TRP A 287 -20.08 -4.85 -10.14
N LEU A 288 -20.28 -4.38 -8.90
CA LEU A 288 -20.06 -5.17 -7.68
C LEU A 288 -21.08 -6.32 -7.58
N GLU A 289 -22.33 -6.10 -7.98
CA GLU A 289 -23.38 -7.12 -7.94
C GLU A 289 -23.08 -8.32 -8.88
N THR A 290 -22.45 -8.09 -10.02
CA THR A 290 -22.03 -9.18 -10.93
C THR A 290 -20.90 -10.05 -10.38
N ARG A 291 -20.25 -9.63 -9.29
CA ARG A 291 -19.09 -10.31 -8.67
C ARG A 291 -19.43 -10.99 -7.35
N LYS A 292 -20.72 -11.12 -7.02
CA LYS A 292 -21.21 -11.87 -5.85
C LYS A 292 -20.50 -13.25 -5.76
N GLY A 293 -19.85 -13.53 -4.63
CA GLY A 293 -19.06 -14.74 -4.38
C GLY A 293 -17.54 -14.60 -4.57
N GLN A 294 -17.04 -13.53 -5.20
CA GLN A 294 -15.63 -13.12 -5.07
C GLN A 294 -15.46 -12.32 -3.77
N ALA A 295 -14.35 -12.43 -3.02
CA ALA A 295 -13.88 -11.52 -1.94
C ALA A 295 -14.85 -11.05 -0.82
N PHE A 296 -16.16 -11.28 -0.93
CA PHE A 296 -17.22 -10.61 -0.18
C PHE A 296 -17.79 -11.49 0.95
N GLU A 297 -17.36 -12.76 1.03
CA GLU A 297 -17.87 -13.79 1.93
C GLU A 297 -16.99 -14.02 3.18
N THR A 298 -15.80 -13.43 3.27
CA THR A 298 -14.84 -13.70 4.35
C THR A 298 -15.00 -12.83 5.60
N ALA A 299 -15.99 -11.93 5.64
CA ALA A 299 -16.30 -11.20 6.87
C ALA A 299 -17.23 -12.05 7.77
N HIS A 300 -16.61 -12.82 8.68
CA HIS A 300 -17.25 -13.41 9.85
C HIS A 300 -16.81 -12.65 11.10
#